data_AF-J9EAB3-F1
#
_entry.id   AF-J9EAB3-F1
#
_cell.length_a   1.000
_cell.length_b   1.000
_cell.length_c   1.000
_cell.angle_alpha   90.00
_cell.angle_beta   90.00
_cell.angle_gamma   90.00
#
_symmetry.space_group_name_H-M   'P 1'
#
loop_
_entity.id
_entity.type
_entity.pdbx_description
1 polymer ?
#
loop_
_entity_poly.entity_id
_entity_poly.type
_entity_poly.pdbx_seq_one_letter_code
_entity_poly.pdbx_strand_id
1 'polypeptide(L)' 'MVQLQSQSAPSYSLGPFNEIERKGSVVVQASDVNLIWAALSVYGRFFGKPIALHFNSVDRKVSERQSP' A
#
# COMPACT_ATOMS: atom_id res chain seq x y z
N MET A 1 17.35 11.27 -25.40
CA MET A 1 17.36 11.93 -24.08
C MET A 1 16.30 11.25 -23.23
N VAL A 2 16.67 10.40 -22.29
CA VAL A 2 15.71 9.76 -21.38
C VAL A 2 15.51 10.71 -20.21
N GLN A 3 14.35 11.35 -20.14
CA GLN A 3 13.92 12.08 -18.96
C GLN A 3 13.59 11.05 -17.88
N LEU A 4 14.53 10.80 -16.97
CA LEU A 4 14.22 10.23 -15.68
C LEU A 4 13.49 11.33 -14.90
N GLN A 5 12.18 11.46 -15.12
CA GLN A 5 11.33 12.10 -14.13
C GLN A 5 11.58 11.31 -12.85
N SER A 6 12.16 11.95 -11.87
CA SER A 6 12.22 11.48 -10.49
C SER A 6 10.82 11.00 -10.13
N GLN A 7 10.58 9.69 -10.24
CA GLN A 7 9.30 9.08 -9.90
C GLN A 7 9.08 9.40 -8.44
N SER A 8 8.14 10.31 -8.18
CA SER A 8 7.67 10.59 -6.84
C SER A 8 7.35 9.26 -6.18
N ALA A 9 7.82 9.05 -4.94
CA ALA A 9 7.47 7.83 -4.20
C ALA A 9 5.94 7.63 -4.25
N PRO A 10 5.46 6.38 -4.36
CA PRO A 10 4.04 6.11 -4.45
C PRO A 10 3.31 6.73 -3.25
N SER A 11 2.19 7.39 -3.51
CA SER A 11 1.40 8.01 -2.45
C SER A 11 0.53 6.94 -1.79
N TYR A 12 0.73 6.73 -0.49
CA TYR A 12 -0.06 5.80 0.30
C TYR A 12 -0.38 6.38 1.68
N SER A 13 -1.45 5.89 2.29
CA SER A 13 -1.76 6.12 3.69
C SER A 13 -1.99 4.80 4.42
N LEU A 14 -1.60 4.77 5.69
CA LEU A 14 -1.85 3.62 6.55
C LEU A 14 -3.21 3.80 7.23
N GLY A 15 -4.05 2.78 7.12
CA GLY A 15 -5.23 2.66 7.96
C GLY A 15 -4.89 2.18 9.37
N PRO A 16 -5.90 1.99 10.22
CA PRO A 16 -5.69 1.45 11.57
C PRO A 16 -5.08 0.05 11.51
N PHE A 17 -4.19 -0.25 12.46
CA PHE A 17 -3.59 -1.57 12.64
C PHE A 17 -4.09 -2.20 13.93
N ASN A 18 -4.67 -3.39 13.83
CA ASN A 18 -5.07 -4.21 14.96
C ASN A 18 -3.87 -5.07 15.39
N GLU A 19 -3.33 -4.78 16.57
CA GLU A 19 -2.15 -5.49 17.10
C GLU A 19 -2.44 -6.92 17.56
N ILE A 20 -3.68 -7.22 17.93
CA ILE A 20 -4.11 -8.55 18.38
C ILE A 20 -4.22 -9.48 17.17
N GLU A 21 -4.93 -9.05 16.13
CA GLU A 21 -5.10 -9.83 14.90
C GLU A 21 -3.93 -9.71 13.92
N ARG A 22 -3.01 -8.77 14.16
CA ARG A 22 -1.92 -8.39 13.25
C ARG A 22 -2.41 -8.03 11.85
N LYS A 23 -3.52 -7.30 11.77
CA LYS A 23 -4.13 -6.86 10.51
C LYS A 23 -4.14 -5.35 10.41
N GLY A 24 -3.84 -4.83 9.23
CA GLY A 24 -4.00 -3.42 8.91
C GLY A 24 -4.44 -3.24 7.47
N SER A 25 -4.63 -1.99 7.09
CA SER A 25 -4.97 -1.63 5.71
C SER A 25 -4.01 -0.56 5.19
N VAL A 26 -3.79 -0.60 3.88
CA VAL A 26 -3.00 0.40 3.17
C VAL A 26 -3.90 0.96 2.07
N VAL A 27 -4.03 2.26 2.00
CA VAL A 27 -4.78 2.94 0.94
C VAL A 27 -3.76 3.51 -0.03
N VAL A 28 -3.91 3.17 -1.30
CA VAL A 28 -2.96 3.52 -2.36
C VAL A 28 -3.71 4.07 -3.56
N GLN A 29 -3.05 4.91 -4.34
CA GLN A 29 -3.56 5.24 -5.65
C GLN A 29 -3.57 3.99 -6.54
N ALA A 30 -4.59 3.87 -7.39
CA ALA A 30 -4.73 2.73 -8.28
C ALA A 30 -3.53 2.57 -9.24
N SER A 31 -2.92 3.68 -9.66
CA SER A 31 -1.70 3.70 -10.49
C SER A 31 -0.49 3.08 -9.79
N ASP A 32 -0.48 3.10 -8.46
CA ASP A 32 0.70 2.82 -7.64
C ASP A 32 0.62 1.43 -6.98
N VAL A 33 -0.50 0.71 -7.17
CA VAL A 33 -0.79 -0.56 -6.47
C VAL A 33 0.32 -1.59 -6.69
N ASN A 34 0.82 -1.70 -7.92
CA ASN A 34 1.84 -2.67 -8.30
C ASN A 34 3.18 -2.38 -7.60
N LEU A 35 3.52 -1.10 -7.42
CA LEU A 35 4.76 -0.69 -6.74
C LEU A 35 4.69 -1.02 -5.24
N ILE A 36 3.55 -0.76 -4.61
CA ILE A 36 3.34 -1.06 -3.20
C ILE A 36 3.34 -2.57 -2.96
N TRP A 37 2.71 -3.34 -3.86
CA TRP A 37 2.77 -4.80 -3.82
C TRP A 37 4.20 -5.32 -3.92
N ALA A 38 4.97 -4.84 -4.90
CA ALA A 38 6.37 -5.22 -5.05
C ALA A 38 7.18 -4.88 -3.78
N ALA A 39 6.98 -3.70 -3.20
CA ALA A 39 7.67 -3.30 -1.99
C ALA A 39 7.34 -4.23 -0.80
N LEU A 40 6.07 -4.56 -0.60
CA LEU A 40 5.65 -5.43 0.50
C LEU A 40 6.13 -6.89 0.30
N SER A 41 6.16 -7.38 -0.94
CA SER A 41 6.64 -8.73 -1.24
C SER A 41 8.17 -8.87 -1.18
N VAL A 42 8.92 -7.82 -1.58
CA VAL A 42 10.39 -7.85 -1.62
C VAL A 42 11.01 -7.50 -0.26
N TYR A 43 10.45 -6.52 0.44
CA TYR A 43 10.95 -6.06 1.74
C TYR A 43 10.26 -6.75 2.91
N GLY A 44 9.95 -8.04 2.79
CA GLY A 44 9.34 -8.89 3.83
C GLY A 44 10.25 -9.10 5.06
N ARG A 45 10.83 -8.03 5.60
CA ARG A 45 11.66 -7.97 6.79
C ARG A 45 11.26 -6.79 7.65
N PHE A 46 11.04 -7.05 8.94
CA PHE A 46 10.80 -6.05 9.96
C PHE A 46 11.91 -6.14 11.01
N PHE A 47 12.68 -5.08 11.21
CA PHE A 47 13.88 -5.07 12.06
C PHE A 47 14.84 -6.25 11.79
N GLY A 48 15.09 -6.53 10.50
CA GLY A 48 15.97 -7.61 10.05
C GLY A 48 15.38 -9.02 10.15
N LYS A 49 14.20 -9.19 10.76
CA LYS A 49 13.51 -10.48 10.87
C LYS A 49 12.57 -10.68 9.68
N PRO A 50 12.56 -11.85 9.02
CA PRO A 50 11.61 -12.11 7.95
C PRO A 50 10.17 -12.08 8.50
N ILE A 51 9.26 -11.49 7.73
CA ILE A 51 7.83 -11.45 8.00
C ILE A 51 7.08 -12.00 6.80
N ALA A 52 6.05 -12.81 7.06
CA ALA A 52 5.09 -13.21 6.04
C ALA A 52 3.95 -12.20 6.01
N LEU A 53 3.69 -11.61 4.84
CA LEU A 53 2.55 -10.72 4.62
C LEU A 53 1.49 -11.47 3.83
N HIS A 54 0.26 -11.44 4.35
CA HIS A 54 -0.90 -12.07 3.73
C HIS A 54 -1.88 -10.96 3.32
N PHE A 55 -2.18 -10.87 2.03
CA PHE A 55 -3.13 -9.90 1.49
C PHE A 55 -4.53 -10.51 1.51
N ASN A 56 -5.40 -9.96 2.35
CA ASN A 56 -6.72 -10.55 2.61
C ASN A 56 -7.83 -10.00 1.69
N SER A 57 -7.78 -8.71 1.32
CA SER A 57 -8.78 -8.08 0.45
C SER A 57 -8.19 -6.91 -0.34
N VAL A 58 -8.85 -6.59 -1.46
CA VAL A 58 -8.63 -5.34 -2.22
C VAL A 58 -9.98 -4.65 -2.36
N ASP A 59 -10.12 -3.49 -1.72
CA ASP A 59 -11.37 -2.74 -1.67
C ASP A 59 -11.22 -1.41 -2.41
N ARG A 60 -12.11 -1.14 -3.37
CA ARG A 60 -12.16 0.15 -4.04
C ARG A 60 -13.04 1.10 -3.22
N LYS A 61 -12.42 2.09 -2.57
CA LYS A 61 -13.16 3.22 -2.00
C LYS A 61 -13.76 4.03 -3.15
N VAL A 62 -15.07 3.87 -3.38
CA VAL A 62 -15.82 4.79 -4.23
C VAL A 62 -16.03 6.05 -3.39
N SER A 63 -15.47 7.19 -3.81
CA SER A 63 -15.84 8.47 -3.23
C SER A 63 -17.31 8.68 -3.57
N GLU A 64 -18.19 8.66 -2.57
CA GLU A 64 -19.53 9.19 -2.73
C GLU A 64 -19.37 10.63 -3.22
N ARG A 65 -19.91 10.93 -4.40
CA ARG A 65 -20.05 12.33 -4.80
C ARG A 65 -20.98 12.94 -3.77
N GLN A 66 -20.51 13.93 -3.02
CA GLN A 66 -21.42 14.83 -2.34
C GLN A 66 -22.29 15.46 -3.42
N SER A 67 -23.57 15.08 -3.43
CA SER A 67 -24.59 15.77 -4.20
C SER A 67 -24.64 17.23 -3.73
N PRO A 68 -24.79 18.19 -4.66
CA PRO A 68 -24.74 19.62 -4.36
C PRO A 68 -25.81 20.06 -3.35
#